data_AF-A0A2R6FJ43-F1
#
_entry.id   AF-A0A2R6FJ43-F1
#
_cell.length_a   1.000
_cell.length_b   1.000
_cell.length_c   1.000
_cell.angle_alpha   90.00
_cell.angle_beta   90.00
_cell.angle_gamma   90.00
#
_symmetry.space_group_name_H-M   'P 1'
#
loop_
_entity.id
_entity.type
_entity.pdbx_description
1 polymer ?
#
loop_
_entity_poly.entity_id
_entity_poly.type
_entity_poly.pdbx_seq_one_letter_code
_entity_poly.pdbx_strand_id
1 'polypeptide(L)'
;MLYNERNERKRGQVGIGTLIVFIAMVLVAAIAAGVLINTAGFLQTKSEETGQQSGQQVTNRLQVAAATGSNLDNSQVGSVNMTLKKSPGASNIDLENATVQWVGPSGSYNLVNASVKASGADGHFGIVSFKDADDSHPVLNDPDDRMVMVFDLGHNNVTTDDVTYDTTQTGDGFSYFAEPLPEGASINVKITTKSGATTTEQLTVPETLSGAEAVQL
;
A
#
# COMPACT_ATOMS: atom_id res chain seq x y z
N MET A 1 -36.23 -65.05 -49.32
CA MET A 1 -35.45 -64.99 -48.07
C MET A 1 -34.54 -63.75 -47.95
N LEU A 2 -34.12 -63.10 -49.05
CA LEU A 2 -33.20 -61.93 -49.05
C LEU A 2 -33.76 -60.56 -48.58
N TYR A 3 -35.05 -60.48 -48.22
CA TYR A 3 -35.68 -59.21 -47.81
C TYR A 3 -35.61 -58.98 -46.29
N ASN A 4 -35.56 -60.06 -45.49
CA ASN A 4 -35.56 -59.97 -44.03
C ASN A 4 -34.16 -59.59 -43.48
N GLU A 5 -33.09 -60.19 -44.02
CA GLU A 5 -31.70 -59.83 -43.65
C GLU A 5 -31.35 -58.35 -43.93
N ARG A 6 -31.93 -57.75 -44.97
CA ARG A 6 -31.68 -56.33 -45.27
C ARG A 6 -32.31 -55.37 -44.26
N ASN A 7 -33.45 -55.73 -43.67
CA ASN A 7 -34.08 -54.93 -42.61
C ASN A 7 -33.35 -55.09 -41.27
N GLU A 8 -32.88 -56.30 -40.95
CA GLU A 8 -32.06 -56.51 -39.74
C GLU A 8 -30.71 -55.80 -39.82
N ARG A 9 -30.02 -55.83 -40.98
CA ARG A 9 -28.77 -55.07 -41.19
C ARG A 9 -28.99 -53.56 -41.08
N LYS A 10 -30.10 -53.02 -41.60
CA LYS A 10 -30.45 -51.60 -41.45
C LYS A 10 -30.75 -51.22 -40.00
N ARG A 11 -31.42 -52.09 -39.23
CA ARG A 11 -31.67 -51.87 -37.79
C ARG A 11 -30.38 -51.94 -36.97
N GLY A 12 -29.49 -52.90 -37.26
CA GLY A 12 -28.16 -52.98 -36.66
C GLY A 12 -27.29 -51.75 -36.96
N GLN A 13 -27.35 -51.24 -38.19
CA GLN A 13 -26.64 -50.02 -38.59
C GLN A 13 -27.15 -48.76 -37.86
N VAL A 14 -28.48 -48.62 -37.69
CA VAL A 14 -29.04 -47.52 -36.89
C VAL A 14 -28.62 -47.62 -35.42
N GLY A 15 -28.62 -48.82 -34.84
CA GLY A 15 -28.16 -49.06 -33.47
C GLY A 15 -26.69 -48.69 -33.25
N ILE A 16 -25.81 -49.07 -34.19
CA ILE A 16 -24.39 -48.69 -34.16
C ILE A 16 -24.25 -47.17 -34.29
N GLY A 17 -25.03 -46.52 -35.16
CA GLY A 17 -25.05 -45.06 -35.29
C GLY A 17 -25.45 -44.35 -33.99
N THR A 18 -26.45 -44.86 -33.28
CA THR A 18 -26.87 -44.29 -31.99
C THR A 18 -25.81 -44.47 -30.90
N LEU A 19 -25.11 -45.61 -30.86
CA LEU A 19 -24.03 -45.85 -29.91
C LEU A 19 -22.83 -44.93 -30.16
N ILE A 20 -22.48 -44.68 -31.41
CA ILE A 20 -21.38 -43.77 -31.78
C ILE A 20 -21.69 -42.35 -31.30
N VAL A 21 -22.90 -41.85 -31.55
CA VAL A 21 -23.31 -40.50 -31.12
C VAL A 21 -23.35 -40.40 -29.60
N PHE A 22 -23.81 -41.44 -28.92
CA PHE A 22 -23.84 -41.49 -27.46
C PHE A 22 -22.42 -41.36 -26.87
N ILE A 23 -21.47 -42.15 -27.37
CA ILE A 23 -20.08 -42.08 -26.91
C ILE A 23 -19.47 -40.70 -27.23
N ALA A 24 -19.70 -40.18 -28.42
CA ALA A 24 -19.21 -38.85 -28.81
C ALA A 24 -19.75 -37.74 -27.89
N MET A 25 -21.05 -37.77 -27.56
CA MET A 25 -21.68 -36.82 -26.66
C MET A 25 -21.09 -36.90 -25.24
N VAL A 26 -20.86 -38.12 -24.74
CA VAL A 26 -20.24 -38.33 -23.42
C VAL A 26 -18.81 -37.77 -23.39
N LEU A 27 -18.02 -37.97 -24.45
CA LEU A 27 -16.66 -37.43 -24.54
C LEU A 27 -16.65 -35.90 -24.59
N VAL A 28 -17.53 -35.28 -25.39
CA VAL A 28 -17.67 -33.82 -25.44
C VAL A 28 -18.11 -33.27 -24.08
N ALA A 29 -19.08 -33.92 -23.43
CA ALA A 29 -19.53 -33.54 -22.10
C ALA A 29 -18.42 -33.65 -21.05
N ALA A 30 -17.58 -34.69 -21.11
CA ALA A 30 -16.45 -34.87 -20.20
C ALA A 30 -15.39 -33.77 -20.38
N ILE A 31 -15.04 -33.42 -21.63
CA ILE A 31 -14.11 -32.33 -21.92
C ILE A 31 -14.69 -30.99 -21.45
N ALA A 32 -15.97 -30.73 -21.75
CA ALA A 32 -16.66 -29.51 -21.33
C ALA A 32 -16.70 -29.39 -19.79
N ALA A 33 -17.00 -30.49 -19.08
CA ALA A 33 -16.96 -30.53 -17.62
C ALA A 33 -15.55 -30.27 -17.07
N GLY A 34 -14.51 -30.83 -17.69
CA GLY A 34 -13.11 -30.57 -17.32
C GLY A 34 -12.74 -29.10 -17.45
N VAL A 35 -13.15 -28.44 -18.53
CA VAL A 35 -12.96 -26.99 -18.73
C VAL A 35 -13.73 -26.17 -17.68
N LEU A 36 -14.98 -26.55 -17.39
CA LEU A 36 -15.79 -25.86 -16.36
C LEU A 36 -15.17 -25.97 -14.97
N ILE A 37 -14.67 -27.14 -14.58
CA ILE A 37 -14.01 -27.34 -13.28
C ILE A 37 -12.71 -26.53 -13.20
N ASN A 38 -11.89 -26.55 -14.25
CA ASN A 38 -10.65 -25.78 -14.28
C ASN A 38 -10.93 -24.27 -14.17
N THR A 39 -11.91 -23.78 -14.94
CA THR A 39 -12.34 -22.39 -14.87
C THR A 39 -12.86 -22.03 -13.48
N ALA A 40 -13.68 -22.90 -12.87
CA ALA A 40 -14.18 -22.68 -11.51
C ALA A 40 -13.05 -22.64 -10.48
N GLY A 41 -12.07 -23.55 -10.58
CA GLY A 41 -10.90 -23.56 -9.70
C GLY A 41 -10.05 -22.30 -9.86
N PHE A 42 -9.78 -21.87 -11.09
CA PHE A 42 -9.06 -20.63 -11.37
C PHE A 42 -9.78 -19.41 -10.79
N LEU A 43 -11.10 -19.31 -11.00
CA LEU A 43 -11.92 -18.22 -10.47
C LEU A 43 -11.99 -18.24 -8.95
N GLN A 44 -12.01 -19.41 -8.33
CA GLN A 44 -11.99 -19.56 -6.87
C GLN A 44 -10.70 -19.01 -6.29
N THR A 45 -9.54 -19.47 -6.76
CA THR A 45 -8.23 -18.97 -6.30
C THR A 45 -8.12 -17.46 -6.50
N LYS A 46 -8.58 -16.95 -7.66
CA LYS A 46 -8.56 -15.51 -7.93
C LYS A 46 -9.48 -14.73 -7.00
N SER A 47 -10.65 -15.28 -6.68
CA SER A 47 -11.62 -14.65 -5.76
C SER A 47 -11.09 -14.62 -4.33
N GLU A 48 -10.42 -15.69 -3.89
CA GLU A 48 -9.77 -15.77 -2.58
C GLU A 48 -8.62 -14.77 -2.47
N GLU A 49 -7.73 -14.70 -3.46
CA GLU A 49 -6.62 -13.73 -3.52
C GLU A 49 -7.15 -12.29 -3.48
N THR A 50 -8.15 -11.98 -4.30
CA THR A 50 -8.76 -10.64 -4.36
C THR A 50 -9.46 -10.29 -3.03
N GLY A 51 -10.10 -11.27 -2.40
CA GLY A 51 -10.72 -11.11 -1.08
C GLY A 51 -9.69 -10.81 0.01
N GLN A 52 -8.56 -11.51 0.00
CA GLN A 52 -7.45 -11.25 0.93
C GLN A 52 -6.83 -9.87 0.70
N GLN A 53 -6.54 -9.50 -0.56
CA GLN A 53 -5.98 -8.19 -0.91
C GLN A 53 -6.93 -7.04 -0.51
N SER A 54 -8.22 -7.19 -0.80
CA SER A 54 -9.24 -6.18 -0.43
C SER A 54 -9.39 -6.08 1.10
N GLY A 55 -9.34 -7.22 1.80
CA GLY A 55 -9.33 -7.25 3.26
C GLY A 55 -8.14 -6.47 3.82
N GLN A 56 -6.94 -6.78 3.35
CA GLN A 56 -5.70 -6.09 3.74
C GLN A 56 -5.74 -4.59 3.46
N GLN A 57 -6.30 -4.16 2.34
CA GLN A 57 -6.44 -2.73 2.00
C GLN A 57 -7.29 -1.96 3.02
N VAL A 58 -8.27 -2.62 3.63
CA VAL A 58 -9.15 -1.99 4.63
C VAL A 58 -8.59 -2.13 6.04
N THR A 59 -7.95 -3.26 6.38
CA THR A 59 -7.46 -3.53 7.74
C THR A 59 -6.06 -2.99 8.01
N ASN A 60 -5.16 -2.95 7.01
CA ASN A 60 -3.76 -2.53 7.18
C ASN A 60 -3.60 -1.01 7.15
N ARG A 61 -4.50 -0.31 7.84
CA ARG A 61 -4.45 1.15 8.01
C ARG A 61 -3.47 1.51 9.12
N LEU A 62 -2.88 2.69 9.01
CA LEU A 62 -2.10 3.28 10.08
C LEU A 62 -3.02 4.12 10.97
N GLN A 63 -2.64 4.27 12.23
CA GLN A 63 -3.23 5.24 13.13
C GLN A 63 -2.16 6.24 13.53
N VAL A 64 -2.48 7.51 13.41
CA VAL A 64 -1.60 8.60 13.87
C VAL A 64 -1.94 8.84 15.34
N ALA A 65 -0.96 8.57 16.21
CA ALA A 65 -1.12 8.71 17.65
C ALA A 65 -0.88 10.15 18.11
N ALA A 66 0.08 10.83 17.48
CA ALA A 66 0.42 12.22 17.75
C ALA A 66 1.15 12.82 16.55
N ALA A 67 1.01 14.12 16.37
CA ALA A 67 1.80 14.91 15.44
C ALA A 67 2.38 16.12 16.18
N THR A 68 3.66 16.40 15.95
CA THR A 68 4.37 17.49 16.61
C THR A 68 5.26 18.22 15.62
N GLY A 69 5.21 19.55 15.64
CA GLY A 69 6.15 20.43 14.96
C GLY A 69 7.36 20.71 15.86
N SER A 70 8.55 20.69 15.28
CA SER A 70 9.81 21.02 15.94
C SER A 70 10.69 21.87 15.01
N ASN A 71 11.87 22.29 15.50
CA ASN A 71 12.76 23.21 14.79
C ASN A 71 12.07 24.54 14.47
N LEU A 72 11.70 25.27 15.53
CA LEU A 72 11.02 26.55 15.41
C LEU A 72 12.05 27.66 15.20
N ASP A 73 12.12 28.18 13.97
CA ASP A 73 12.90 29.37 13.63
C ASP A 73 11.99 30.44 13.01
N ASN A 74 12.21 31.71 13.37
CA ASN A 74 11.44 32.86 12.88
C ASN A 74 9.90 32.68 12.91
N SER A 75 9.34 32.04 13.94
CA SER A 75 7.90 31.71 14.00
C SER A 75 7.42 30.80 12.87
N GLN A 76 8.26 29.85 12.46
CA GLN A 76 7.92 28.83 11.47
C GLN A 76 8.34 27.44 11.97
N VAL A 77 7.61 26.41 11.56
CA VAL A 77 7.92 25.01 11.89
C VAL A 77 8.79 24.40 10.79
N GLY A 78 10.02 24.01 11.14
CA GLY A 78 10.99 23.41 10.22
C GLY A 78 10.99 21.88 10.17
N SER A 79 10.32 21.19 11.09
CA SER A 79 10.16 19.74 10.98
C SER A 79 8.85 19.26 11.60
N VAL A 80 8.21 18.28 10.95
CA VAL A 80 6.97 17.66 11.42
C VAL A 80 7.23 16.19 11.71
N ASN A 81 6.97 15.78 12.95
CA ASN A 81 7.10 14.41 13.43
C ASN A 81 5.71 13.83 13.63
N MET A 82 5.41 12.72 12.96
CA MET A 82 4.15 12.00 13.11
C MET A 82 4.41 10.64 13.75
N THR A 83 3.88 10.42 14.95
CA THR A 83 3.93 9.12 15.62
C THR A 83 2.83 8.23 15.08
N LEU A 84 3.22 7.12 14.47
CA LEU A 84 2.37 6.14 13.82
C LEU A 84 2.34 4.84 14.62
N LYS A 85 1.21 4.15 14.56
CA LYS A 85 1.05 2.77 14.99
C LYS A 85 0.16 2.01 14.01
N LYS A 86 0.22 0.68 14.04
CA LYS A 86 -0.71 -0.13 13.23
C LYS A 86 -2.13 -0.10 13.82
N SER A 87 -3.14 -0.16 12.96
CA SER A 87 -4.53 -0.28 13.41
C SER A 87 -4.78 -1.64 14.09
N PRO A 88 -5.71 -1.73 15.04
CA PRO A 88 -6.12 -3.02 15.59
C PRO A 88 -6.58 -3.98 14.47
N GLY A 89 -6.07 -5.20 14.47
CA GLY A 89 -6.36 -6.20 13.44
C GLY A 89 -5.61 -6.02 12.13
N ALA A 90 -4.75 -4.99 12.01
CA ALA A 90 -3.80 -4.90 10.91
C ALA A 90 -2.76 -6.02 11.01
N SER A 91 -2.39 -6.57 9.84
CA SER A 91 -1.17 -7.37 9.71
C SER A 91 0.07 -6.47 9.85
N ASN A 92 1.26 -7.02 9.67
CA ASN A 92 2.49 -6.25 9.70
C ASN A 92 2.46 -5.18 8.60
N ILE A 93 2.83 -3.94 8.97
CA ILE A 93 2.85 -2.81 8.04
C ILE A 93 4.29 -2.37 7.86
N ASP A 94 4.78 -2.51 6.64
CA ASP A 94 6.08 -1.99 6.23
C ASP A 94 5.95 -0.52 5.83
N LEU A 95 6.70 0.36 6.52
CA LEU A 95 6.73 1.80 6.28
C LEU A 95 7.82 2.22 5.29
N GLU A 96 8.81 1.38 4.97
CA GLU A 96 9.85 1.69 3.98
C GLU A 96 9.25 1.88 2.59
N ASN A 97 8.32 0.99 2.23
CA ASN A 97 7.62 1.01 0.95
C ASN A 97 6.33 1.83 0.98
N ALA A 98 6.11 2.62 2.03
CA ALA A 98 4.98 3.54 2.08
C ALA A 98 5.27 4.79 1.24
N THR A 99 4.23 5.36 0.65
CA THR A 99 4.31 6.65 -0.05
C THR A 99 3.52 7.68 0.73
N VAL A 100 4.02 8.91 0.76
CA VAL A 100 3.36 10.02 1.43
C VAL A 100 3.07 11.11 0.41
N GLN A 101 1.83 11.59 0.42
CA GLN A 101 1.47 12.80 -0.29
C GLN A 101 1.28 13.91 0.74
N TRP A 102 2.09 14.95 0.60
CA TRP A 102 2.04 16.15 1.40
C TRP A 102 1.35 17.26 0.62
N VAL A 103 0.34 17.89 1.19
CA VAL A 103 -0.32 19.07 0.61
C VAL A 103 -0.29 20.19 1.63
N GLY A 104 0.50 21.22 1.36
CA GLY A 104 0.65 22.38 2.24
C GLY A 104 0.54 23.70 1.47
N PRO A 105 0.82 24.83 2.15
CA PRO A 105 0.75 26.15 1.54
C PRO A 105 1.73 26.36 0.38
N SER A 106 2.91 25.71 0.42
CA SER A 106 3.95 25.81 -0.60
C SER A 106 3.68 24.95 -1.84
N GLY A 107 2.76 23.98 -1.76
CA GLY A 107 2.44 23.08 -2.87
C GLY A 107 2.07 21.66 -2.42
N SER A 108 2.02 20.77 -3.41
CA SER A 108 1.84 19.33 -3.20
C SER A 108 3.13 18.60 -3.56
N TYR A 109 3.56 17.68 -2.70
CA TYR A 109 4.79 16.92 -2.85
C TYR A 109 4.52 15.44 -2.62
N ASN A 110 5.12 14.58 -3.43
CA ASN A 110 5.11 13.13 -3.25
C ASN A 110 6.45 12.70 -2.67
N LEU A 111 6.40 12.08 -1.49
CA LEU A 111 7.55 11.69 -0.71
C LEU A 111 7.65 10.16 -0.65
N VAL A 112 8.89 9.69 -0.67
CA VAL A 112 9.26 8.29 -0.45
C VAL A 112 10.19 8.18 0.74
N ASN A 113 10.38 6.97 1.27
CA ASN A 113 11.35 6.77 2.33
C ASN A 113 12.77 7.12 1.86
N ALA A 114 13.59 7.73 2.73
CA ALA A 114 14.99 8.07 2.47
C ALA A 114 15.85 6.90 1.94
N SER A 115 15.53 5.67 2.35
CA SER A 115 16.24 4.45 1.94
C SER A 115 15.87 3.98 0.53
N VAL A 116 14.78 4.52 -0.04
CA VAL A 116 14.22 4.10 -1.33
C VAL A 116 14.58 5.10 -2.43
N LYS A 117 15.31 4.62 -3.44
CA LYS A 117 15.58 5.40 -4.65
C LYS A 117 14.34 5.55 -5.52
N ALA A 118 13.76 6.75 -5.59
CA ALA A 118 12.72 7.10 -6.54
C ALA A 118 13.06 8.41 -7.28
N SER A 119 13.47 8.30 -8.54
CA SER A 119 13.84 9.46 -9.36
C SER A 119 12.70 10.42 -9.68
N GLY A 120 11.45 10.00 -9.44
CA GLY A 120 10.25 10.82 -9.62
C GLY A 120 9.62 11.32 -8.31
N ALA A 121 10.28 11.10 -7.17
CA ALA A 121 9.82 11.67 -5.90
C ALA A 121 10.24 13.15 -5.80
N ASP A 122 9.37 13.96 -5.21
CA ASP A 122 9.64 15.38 -4.96
C ASP A 122 10.52 15.57 -3.70
N GLY A 123 10.59 14.55 -2.83
CA GLY A 123 11.39 14.56 -1.62
C GLY A 123 11.37 13.23 -0.86
N HIS A 124 12.03 13.21 0.30
CA HIS A 124 12.15 12.02 1.14
C HIS A 124 11.60 12.26 2.55
N PHE A 125 11.21 11.18 3.23
CA PHE A 125 10.87 11.19 4.65
C PHE A 125 11.71 10.15 5.41
N GLY A 126 12.02 10.47 6.66
CA GLY A 126 12.71 9.59 7.59
C GLY A 126 11.75 8.76 8.44
N ILE A 127 12.23 7.64 8.98
CA ILE A 127 11.52 6.83 9.98
C ILE A 127 12.46 6.55 11.13
N VAL A 128 12.01 6.82 12.35
CA VAL A 128 12.71 6.44 13.58
C VAL A 128 11.81 5.58 14.47
N SER A 129 12.38 4.63 15.20
CA SER A 129 11.65 3.87 16.21
C SER A 129 11.50 4.72 17.48
N PHE A 130 10.28 4.81 18.01
CA PHE A 130 10.01 5.45 19.30
C PHE A 130 9.79 4.41 20.40
N LYS A 131 9.05 3.35 20.08
CA LYS A 131 8.87 2.17 20.92
C LYS A 131 8.85 0.96 20.02
N ASP A 132 9.89 0.15 20.09
CA ASP A 132 10.08 -1.07 19.32
C ASP A 132 10.93 -1.99 20.20
N ALA A 133 10.35 -3.08 20.67
CA ALA A 133 11.01 -3.96 21.62
C ALA A 133 11.82 -5.07 20.92
N ASP A 134 11.51 -5.37 19.66
CA ASP A 134 12.11 -6.44 18.88
C ASP A 134 12.99 -5.96 17.73
N ASP A 135 13.16 -4.64 17.60
CA ASP A 135 14.00 -3.96 16.60
C ASP A 135 13.53 -4.28 15.17
N SER A 136 12.21 -4.28 14.98
CA SER A 136 11.54 -4.58 13.73
C SER A 136 11.45 -3.40 12.76
N HIS A 137 12.00 -2.23 13.10
CA HIS A 137 12.17 -1.07 12.22
C HIS A 137 12.63 -1.47 10.81
N PRO A 138 12.00 -0.95 9.73
CA PRO A 138 10.88 -0.01 9.66
C PRO A 138 9.48 -0.67 9.57
N VAL A 139 9.31 -1.90 10.08
CA VAL A 139 8.08 -2.68 10.00
C VAL A 139 7.32 -2.66 11.34
N LEU A 140 6.09 -2.17 11.35
CA LEU A 140 5.19 -2.27 12.51
C LEU A 140 4.62 -3.69 12.60
N ASN A 141 5.17 -4.53 13.48
CA ASN A 141 4.80 -5.94 13.61
C ASN A 141 4.02 -6.25 14.91
N ASP A 142 4.12 -5.41 15.93
CA ASP A 142 3.46 -5.55 17.24
C ASP A 142 2.45 -4.40 17.47
N PRO A 143 1.30 -4.65 18.15
CA PRO A 143 0.37 -3.57 18.51
C PRO A 143 0.97 -2.46 19.39
N ASP A 144 2.04 -2.75 20.11
CA ASP A 144 2.76 -1.80 20.95
C ASP A 144 3.78 -0.95 20.20
N ASP A 145 4.12 -1.29 18.96
CA ASP A 145 5.10 -0.56 18.18
C ASP A 145 4.65 0.86 17.88
N ARG A 146 5.58 1.80 18.06
CA ARG A 146 5.41 3.21 17.71
C ARG A 146 6.62 3.61 16.89
N MET A 147 6.37 4.04 15.66
CA MET A 147 7.37 4.59 14.77
C MET A 147 7.03 6.04 14.50
N VAL A 148 8.05 6.89 14.42
CA VAL A 148 7.88 8.31 14.12
C VAL A 148 8.35 8.54 12.70
N MET A 149 7.43 9.02 11.87
CA MET A 149 7.74 9.50 10.53
C MET A 149 8.14 10.97 10.63
N VAL A 150 9.32 11.29 10.12
CA VAL A 150 9.94 12.61 10.22
C VAL A 150 9.92 13.28 8.86
N PHE A 151 9.35 14.48 8.81
CA PHE A 151 9.29 15.33 7.64
C PHE A 151 10.14 16.58 7.89
N ASP A 152 11.11 16.84 7.02
CA ASP A 152 11.98 18.02 7.09
C ASP A 152 11.50 19.12 6.13
N LEU A 153 11.29 20.32 6.68
CA LEU A 153 10.78 21.50 6.01
C LEU A 153 11.79 22.65 6.14
N GLY A 154 12.41 23.04 5.03
CA GLY A 154 13.29 24.21 4.92
C GLY A 154 14.60 24.23 5.73
N HIS A 155 14.87 23.26 6.60
CA HIS A 155 16.09 23.22 7.42
C HIS A 155 16.60 21.79 7.61
N ASN A 156 17.62 21.42 6.84
CA ASN A 156 18.29 20.12 6.89
C ASN A 156 18.67 19.71 8.32
N ASN A 157 17.88 18.83 8.93
CA ASN A 157 18.29 18.04 10.08
C ASN A 157 18.77 16.68 9.58
N VAL A 158 20.07 16.66 9.23
CA VAL A 158 20.86 15.50 8.82
C VAL A 158 20.74 14.27 9.72
N THR A 159 20.26 14.38 10.96
CA THR A 159 20.26 13.24 11.90
C THR A 159 19.10 12.27 11.72
N THR A 160 17.99 12.68 11.10
CA THR A 160 16.76 11.87 10.99
C THR A 160 16.45 11.34 9.59
N ASP A 161 17.16 11.82 8.57
CA ASP A 161 17.05 11.41 7.15
C ASP A 161 18.28 10.62 6.65
N ASP A 162 19.41 10.65 7.38
CA ASP A 162 20.68 10.06 6.92
C ASP A 162 20.80 8.57 7.28
N VAL A 163 20.06 7.73 6.56
CA VAL A 163 20.50 6.35 6.30
C VAL A 163 21.35 6.37 5.03
N THR A 164 22.50 7.05 5.11
CA THR A 164 23.65 7.03 4.20
C THR A 164 23.30 6.57 2.78
N TYR A 165 22.72 7.47 1.99
CA TYR A 165 22.66 7.29 0.55
C TYR A 165 23.66 8.23 -0.15
N ASP A 166 24.63 7.61 -0.81
CA ASP A 166 25.68 8.21 -1.61
C ASP A 166 25.16 9.24 -2.65
N THR A 167 25.20 10.51 -2.24
CA THR A 167 25.57 11.79 -2.89
C THR A 167 25.46 12.02 -4.41
N THR A 168 24.75 11.23 -5.20
CA THR A 168 24.61 11.52 -6.65
C THR A 168 23.18 11.45 -7.18
N GLN A 169 22.33 12.29 -6.56
CA GLN A 169 21.08 12.87 -7.10
C GLN A 169 19.75 12.22 -6.68
N THR A 170 18.90 13.08 -6.09
CA THR A 170 17.47 13.23 -6.43
C THR A 170 17.06 14.68 -6.13
N GLY A 171 16.75 15.46 -7.17
CA GLY A 171 16.29 16.86 -7.06
C GLY A 171 17.41 17.92 -6.99
N ASP A 172 17.12 19.14 -7.48
CA ASP A 172 18.05 20.27 -7.55
C ASP A 172 18.27 20.87 -6.15
N GLY A 173 19.17 20.26 -5.37
CA GLY A 173 19.94 21.00 -4.36
C GLY A 173 19.59 20.91 -2.88
N PHE A 174 18.61 20.14 -2.36
CA PHE A 174 18.30 20.23 -0.92
C PHE A 174 17.84 18.95 -0.19
N SER A 175 18.27 18.86 1.06
CA SER A 175 17.88 17.90 2.12
C SER A 175 16.52 18.21 2.77
N TYR A 176 15.64 18.90 2.05
CA TYR A 176 14.30 19.27 2.47
C TYR A 176 13.40 19.38 1.24
N PHE A 177 12.09 19.16 1.38
CA PHE A 177 11.17 19.06 0.24
C PHE A 177 10.18 20.23 0.13
N ALA A 178 9.98 20.99 1.20
CA ALA A 178 9.05 22.10 1.26
C ALA A 178 9.57 23.24 2.14
N GLU A 179 8.93 24.41 2.03
CA GLU A 179 9.21 25.57 2.87
C GLU A 179 8.71 25.35 4.31
N PRO A 180 9.34 26.00 5.32
CA PRO A 180 8.87 25.96 6.70
C PRO A 180 7.42 26.45 6.83
N LEU A 181 6.65 25.84 7.74
CA LEU A 181 5.24 26.19 7.90
C LEU A 181 5.08 27.43 8.79
N PRO A 182 4.43 28.51 8.31
CA PRO A 182 4.13 29.67 9.15
C PRO A 182 3.03 29.37 10.18
N GLU A 183 2.91 30.24 11.18
CA GLU A 183 1.80 30.24 12.14
C GLU A 183 0.43 30.22 11.41
N GLY A 184 -0.51 29.40 11.88
CA GLY A 184 -1.83 29.24 11.26
C GLY A 184 -1.87 28.40 9.97
N ALA A 185 -0.74 27.88 9.48
CA ALA A 185 -0.72 27.02 8.30
C ALA A 185 -1.44 25.68 8.53
N SER A 186 -2.18 25.22 7.53
CA SER A 186 -2.77 23.87 7.52
C SER A 186 -2.10 23.00 6.47
N ILE A 187 -1.85 21.74 6.82
CA ILE A 187 -1.30 20.73 5.93
C ILE A 187 -2.18 19.48 5.94
N ASN A 188 -2.23 18.78 4.81
CA ASN A 188 -2.85 17.48 4.70
C ASN A 188 -1.78 16.47 4.32
N VAL A 189 -1.64 15.44 5.16
CA VAL A 189 -0.70 14.34 4.95
C VAL A 189 -1.49 13.09 4.66
N LYS A 190 -1.28 12.49 3.49
CA LYS A 190 -1.88 11.22 3.09
C LYS A 190 -0.80 10.16 2.96
N ILE A 191 -0.82 9.19 3.86
CA ILE A 191 0.09 8.05 3.89
C ILE A 191 -0.59 6.86 3.22
N THR A 192 0.07 6.25 2.24
CA THR A 192 -0.39 5.04 1.56
C THR A 192 0.58 3.89 1.82
N THR A 193 0.10 2.83 2.46
CA THR A 193 0.92 1.64 2.71
C THR A 193 1.04 0.77 1.46
N LYS A 194 1.99 -0.18 1.47
CA LYS A 194 2.16 -1.16 0.38
C LYS A 194 0.89 -1.96 0.06
N SER A 195 0.03 -2.22 1.05
CA SER A 195 -1.26 -2.89 0.84
C SER A 195 -2.33 -2.00 0.18
N GLY A 196 -2.00 -0.75 -0.15
CA GLY A 196 -2.94 0.22 -0.73
C GLY A 196 -3.88 0.86 0.28
N ALA A 197 -3.66 0.63 1.58
CA ALA A 197 -4.44 1.27 2.64
C ALA A 197 -3.99 2.71 2.82
N THR A 198 -4.93 3.65 2.82
CA THR A 198 -4.64 5.08 2.93
C THR A 198 -5.10 5.66 4.25
N THR A 199 -4.22 6.42 4.90
CA THR A 199 -4.48 7.18 6.12
C THR A 199 -4.27 8.66 5.80
N THR A 200 -5.24 9.51 6.10
CA THR A 200 -5.14 10.96 5.85
C THR A 200 -5.31 11.67 7.18
N GLU A 201 -4.38 12.56 7.50
CA GLU A 201 -4.48 13.46 8.64
C GLU A 201 -4.33 14.91 8.17
N GLN A 202 -5.13 15.79 8.77
CA GLN A 202 -4.99 17.22 8.63
C GLN A 202 -4.30 17.76 9.88
N LEU A 203 -3.18 18.44 9.71
CA LEU A 203 -2.43 19.05 10.80
C LEU A 203 -2.49 20.57 10.65
N THR A 204 -2.59 21.28 11.78
CA THR A 204 -2.70 22.74 11.77
C THR A 204 -1.70 23.34 12.74
N VAL A 205 -0.85 24.22 12.23
CA VAL A 205 0.10 24.99 13.04
C VAL A 205 -0.68 26.02 13.86
N PRO A 206 -0.43 26.12 15.18
CA PRO A 206 -1.04 27.15 16.01
C PRO A 206 -0.78 28.57 15.49
N GLU A 207 -1.68 29.50 15.82
CA GLU A 207 -1.62 30.93 15.45
C GLU A 207 -0.51 31.71 16.18
N THR A 208 0.19 31.08 17.13
CA THR A 208 1.34 31.67 17.81
C THR A 208 2.32 30.59 18.22
N LEU A 209 3.60 30.81 17.88
CA LEU A 209 4.70 29.91 18.18
C LEU A 209 5.69 30.51 19.19
N SER A 210 5.34 31.65 19.80
CA SER A 210 6.23 32.39 20.70
C SER A 210 6.56 31.60 21.97
N GLY A 211 7.85 31.34 22.19
CA GLY A 211 8.38 30.74 23.42
C GLY A 211 8.23 29.21 23.54
N ALA A 212 7.81 28.52 22.46
CA ALA A 212 7.72 27.07 22.43
C ALA A 212 8.88 26.44 21.65
N GLU A 213 9.52 25.41 22.21
CA GLU A 213 10.55 24.62 21.51
C GLU A 213 9.96 23.51 20.60
N ALA A 214 8.70 23.15 20.85
CA ALA A 214 7.91 22.23 20.03
C ALA A 214 6.42 22.55 20.19
N VAL A 215 5.63 22.25 19.17
CA VAL A 215 4.16 22.44 19.18
C VAL A 215 3.44 21.19 18.77
N GLN A 216 2.29 20.93 19.37
CA GLN A 216 1.39 19.88 18.90
C GLN A 216 0.62 20.40 17.67
N LEU A 217 0.49 19.56 16.65
CA LEU A 217 -0.16 19.87 15.38
C LEU A 217 -1.45 19.08 15.17
#